data_AF-A0A0F9DS68-F1
#
_entry.id   AF-A0A0F9DS68-F1
#
_cell.length_a   1.000
_cell.length_b   1.000
_cell.length_c   1.000
_cell.angle_alpha   90.00
_cell.angle_beta   90.00
_cell.angle_gamma   90.00
#
_symmetry.space_group_name_H-M   'P 1'
#
loop_
_entity.id
_entity.type
_entity.pdbx_description
1 polymer ?
#
loop_
_entity_poly.entity_id
_entity_poly.type
_entity_poly.pdbx_seq_one_letter_code
_entity_poly.pdbx_strand_id
1 'polypeptide(L)'
;LNGCEYCYARKLANTRLKERYLANKSHFGLLDKDYYGADPFYPRFWEDRLRELDPTWRVRHYTVGGGSKVQPKGIFVCDMSDLFGIGIPEKWTRRVLDIIKTNYQHRFYLLTKQPQNLPQWSPFPDNCWVGVSAEGGDQFKHSYFEASHQLSMIEAKVKFISLEPLLGAVDKIAYQSVVSDEYINFTHNINLLIIGACTGQRKELLELRGRYPDLQLIGNTLQPRIEWVAEIVEACDKAGVKVFLKNNLKPLLPPEVPTFYSLRLTTVHEDGEPEYEPVLRQEIPV
;
A
#
# COMPACT_ATOMS: atom_id res chain seq x y z
N LEU A 1 -16.68 -4.06 -5.00
CA LEU A 1 -15.58 -4.90 -4.45
C LEU A 1 -15.27 -5.97 -5.47
N ASN A 2 -14.10 -5.90 -6.10
CA ASN A 2 -13.71 -6.61 -7.33
C ASN A 2 -13.53 -8.13 -7.16
N GLY A 3 -14.51 -8.83 -6.57
CA GLY A 3 -14.50 -10.31 -6.54
C GLY A 3 -13.33 -10.94 -5.77
N CYS A 4 -12.66 -10.22 -4.87
CA CYS A 4 -11.54 -10.76 -4.09
C CYS A 4 -12.04 -11.86 -3.12
N GLU A 5 -11.86 -13.11 -3.53
CA GLU A 5 -12.25 -14.33 -2.80
C GLU A 5 -11.50 -14.47 -1.45
N TYR A 6 -10.30 -13.90 -1.35
CA TYR A 6 -9.39 -14.04 -0.20
C TYR A 6 -9.14 -12.72 0.54
N CYS A 7 -10.17 -11.88 0.70
CA CYS A 7 -10.02 -10.58 1.35
C CYS A 7 -9.79 -10.72 2.87
N TYR A 8 -8.54 -10.52 3.32
CA TYR A 8 -8.17 -10.56 4.75
C TYR A 8 -9.01 -9.58 5.60
N ALA A 9 -9.31 -8.39 5.08
CA ALA A 9 -10.18 -7.41 5.74
C ALA A 9 -11.60 -7.93 5.97
N ARG A 10 -12.20 -8.55 4.95
CA ARG A 10 -13.52 -9.19 5.06
C ARG A 10 -13.51 -10.32 6.07
N LYS A 11 -12.46 -11.15 6.06
CA LYS A 11 -12.29 -12.25 7.01
C LYS A 11 -12.19 -11.75 8.45
N LEU A 12 -11.37 -10.74 8.71
CA LEU A 12 -11.25 -10.14 10.05
C LEU A 12 -12.57 -9.51 10.52
N ALA A 13 -13.26 -8.78 9.64
CA ALA A 13 -14.57 -8.21 9.91
C ALA A 13 -15.61 -9.28 10.28
N ASN A 14 -15.57 -10.45 9.65
CA ASN A 14 -16.51 -11.54 9.92
C ASN A 14 -16.08 -12.46 11.07
N THR A 15 -14.88 -12.27 11.64
CA THR A 15 -14.34 -13.10 12.72
C THR A 15 -13.97 -12.23 13.93
N ARG A 16 -12.67 -12.03 14.18
CA ARG A 16 -12.14 -11.37 15.39
C ARG A 16 -12.67 -9.95 15.61
N LEU A 17 -13.00 -9.21 14.55
CA LEU A 17 -13.44 -7.82 14.65
C LEU A 17 -14.96 -7.64 14.55
N LYS A 18 -15.72 -8.74 14.41
CA LYS A 18 -17.16 -8.70 14.13
C LYS A 18 -17.94 -7.89 15.15
N GLU A 19 -17.81 -8.22 16.42
CA GLU A 19 -18.54 -7.54 17.50
C GLU A 19 -18.19 -6.06 17.57
N ARG A 20 -16.89 -5.74 17.49
CA ARG A 20 -16.42 -4.35 17.51
C ARG A 20 -16.97 -3.54 16.33
N TYR A 21 -17.01 -4.12 15.13
CA TYR A 21 -17.53 -3.43 13.95
C TYR A 21 -19.05 -3.25 14.03
N LEU A 22 -19.79 -4.29 14.44
CA LEU A 22 -21.25 -4.21 14.60
C LEU A 22 -21.69 -3.28 15.74
N ALA A 23 -20.85 -3.08 16.76
CA ALA A 23 -21.10 -2.12 17.83
C ALA A 23 -21.05 -0.66 17.33
N ASN A 24 -20.23 -0.35 16.32
CA ASN A 24 -20.16 0.99 15.75
C ASN A 24 -21.34 1.22 14.79
N LYS A 25 -22.34 2.01 15.22
CA LYS A 25 -23.52 2.36 14.41
C LYS A 25 -23.30 3.53 13.45
N SER A 26 -22.09 4.07 13.38
CA SER A 26 -21.71 5.15 12.45
C SER A 26 -21.45 4.61 11.04
N HIS A 27 -22.44 3.90 10.47
CA HIS A 27 -22.46 3.55 9.06
C HIS A 27 -23.35 4.55 8.31
N PHE A 28 -23.07 4.78 7.02
CA PHE A 28 -23.88 5.67 6.18
C PHE A 28 -24.70 4.84 5.19
N GLY A 29 -26.00 5.06 5.11
CA GLY A 29 -26.86 4.37 4.14
C GLY A 29 -28.01 5.27 3.67
N LEU A 30 -28.11 5.43 2.34
CA LEU A 30 -29.26 5.99 1.62
C LEU A 30 -30.34 4.92 1.34
N LEU A 31 -30.08 3.64 1.69
CA LEU A 31 -30.98 2.50 1.51
C LEU A 31 -30.86 1.53 2.71
N ASP A 32 -31.95 0.80 2.94
CA ASP A 32 -32.29 -0.13 4.03
C ASP A 32 -31.24 -0.29 5.15
N LYS A 33 -31.51 0.37 6.29
CA LYS A 33 -30.63 0.38 7.48
C LYS A 33 -30.47 -1.01 8.09
N ASP A 34 -31.44 -1.90 7.90
CA ASP A 34 -31.46 -3.21 8.55
C ASP A 34 -30.51 -4.20 7.86
N TYR A 35 -30.40 -4.12 6.53
CA TYR A 35 -29.51 -4.99 5.75
C TYR A 35 -28.02 -4.61 5.94
N TYR A 36 -27.68 -3.33 5.80
CA TYR A 36 -26.29 -2.88 5.88
C TYR A 36 -25.75 -2.76 7.31
N GLY A 37 -26.64 -2.54 8.29
CA GLY A 37 -26.26 -2.52 9.71
C GLY A 37 -25.73 -3.87 10.20
N ALA A 38 -26.20 -4.97 9.61
CA ALA A 38 -25.85 -6.35 9.97
C ALA A 38 -24.56 -6.86 9.32
N ASP A 39 -24.07 -6.25 8.24
CA ASP A 39 -22.80 -6.61 7.62
C ASP A 39 -21.63 -5.95 8.40
N PRO A 40 -20.77 -6.72 9.10
CA PRO A 40 -19.64 -6.15 9.80
C PRO A 40 -18.60 -5.55 8.84
N PHE A 41 -18.57 -5.96 7.57
CA PHE A 41 -17.63 -5.45 6.58
C PHE A 41 -18.10 -4.16 5.90
N TYR A 42 -19.35 -3.73 6.15
CA TYR A 42 -19.86 -2.48 5.62
C TYR A 42 -19.10 -1.27 6.19
N PRO A 43 -18.82 -0.22 5.37
CA PRO A 43 -18.07 0.95 5.83
C PRO A 43 -18.66 1.63 7.06
N ARG A 44 -17.79 1.92 8.04
CA ARG A 44 -18.13 2.59 9.29
C ARG A 44 -17.12 3.69 9.58
N PHE A 45 -17.62 4.83 10.03
CA PHE A 45 -16.79 5.96 10.43
C PHE A 45 -16.42 5.86 11.90
N TRP A 46 -15.16 6.12 12.22
CA TRP A 46 -14.62 6.00 13.57
C TRP A 46 -14.25 7.39 14.09
N GLU A 47 -15.25 8.20 14.43
CA GLU A 47 -15.07 9.59 14.88
C GLU A 47 -14.07 9.70 16.05
N ASP A 48 -14.10 8.75 16.98
CA ASP A 48 -13.19 8.75 18.14
C ASP A 48 -11.71 8.63 17.74
N ARG A 49 -11.40 7.99 16.60
CA ARG A 49 -10.01 7.92 16.09
C ARG A 49 -9.53 9.26 15.56
N LEU A 50 -10.43 10.13 15.11
CA LEU A 50 -10.08 11.50 14.75
C LEU A 50 -9.81 12.35 15.99
N ARG A 51 -10.54 12.11 17.09
CA ARG A 51 -10.36 12.85 18.35
C ARG A 51 -8.97 12.64 18.96
N GLU A 52 -8.36 11.46 18.78
CA GLU A 52 -6.96 11.19 19.16
C GLU A 52 -5.95 12.14 18.48
N LEU A 53 -6.33 12.71 17.33
CA LEU A 53 -5.53 13.63 16.52
C LEU A 53 -6.06 15.07 16.57
N ASP A 54 -7.17 15.33 17.26
CA ASP A 54 -7.74 16.67 17.36
C ASP A 54 -6.85 17.55 18.26
N PRO A 55 -6.31 18.68 17.74
CA PRO A 55 -5.47 19.58 18.52
C PRO A 55 -6.15 20.11 19.80
N THR A 56 -7.47 20.33 19.77
CA THR A 56 -8.24 20.87 20.90
C THR A 56 -8.41 19.84 22.02
N TRP A 57 -8.53 18.56 21.67
CA TRP A 57 -8.57 17.46 22.62
C TRP A 57 -7.19 17.26 23.28
N ARG A 58 -6.10 17.41 22.49
CA ARG A 58 -4.73 17.32 23.00
C ARG A 58 -4.39 18.38 24.04
N VAL A 59 -4.81 19.63 23.84
CA VAL A 59 -4.59 20.71 24.82
C VAL A 59 -5.26 20.40 26.16
N ARG A 60 -6.44 19.75 26.16
CA ARG A 60 -7.16 19.43 27.41
C ARG A 60 -6.57 18.26 28.21
N HIS A 61 -5.93 17.30 27.56
CA HIS A 61 -5.42 16.08 28.21
C HIS A 61 -3.92 16.07 28.47
N TYR A 62 -3.14 16.94 27.79
CA TYR A 62 -1.67 16.97 27.92
C TYR A 62 -1.11 18.26 28.54
N THR A 63 -1.97 19.23 28.91
CA THR A 63 -1.53 20.50 29.52
C THR A 63 -1.88 20.58 31.00
N VAL A 64 -1.35 19.66 31.80
CA VAL A 64 -1.11 19.91 33.23
C VAL A 64 0.33 19.48 33.51
N GLY A 65 1.28 20.42 33.45
CA GLY A 65 2.59 20.25 34.07
C GLY A 65 3.80 19.89 33.18
N GLY A 66 3.83 20.24 31.89
CA GLY A 66 5.08 20.20 31.12
C GLY A 66 4.87 20.06 29.61
N GLY A 67 5.43 20.98 28.83
CA GLY A 67 5.33 21.03 27.37
C GLY A 67 5.83 19.75 26.71
N SER A 68 4.94 18.79 26.51
CA SER A 68 5.24 17.56 25.79
C SER A 68 5.29 17.87 24.29
N LYS A 69 6.50 18.01 23.75
CA LYS A 69 6.74 18.12 22.30
C LYS A 69 6.14 16.89 21.62
N VAL A 70 5.13 17.09 20.79
CA VAL A 70 4.51 16.01 20.02
C VAL A 70 5.57 15.43 19.08
N GLN A 71 5.92 14.17 19.27
CA GLN A 71 6.87 13.48 18.40
C GLN A 71 6.23 13.23 17.02
N PRO A 72 6.92 13.56 15.92
CA PRO A 72 6.52 13.15 14.58
C PRO A 72 6.27 11.65 14.49
N LYS A 73 5.27 11.24 13.71
CA LYS A 73 4.88 9.85 13.52
C LYS A 73 4.44 9.63 12.08
N GLY A 74 4.74 8.44 11.55
CA GLY A 74 4.08 7.90 10.37
C GLY A 74 2.76 7.23 10.75
N ILE A 75 1.66 7.61 10.10
CA ILE A 75 0.31 7.11 10.38
C ILE A 75 -0.28 6.53 9.10
N PHE A 76 -0.53 5.23 9.08
CA PHE A 76 -1.23 4.58 7.98
C PHE A 76 -2.75 4.74 8.15
N VAL A 77 -3.40 5.39 7.19
CA VAL A 77 -4.85 5.65 7.24
C VAL A 77 -5.58 4.46 6.62
N CYS A 78 -6.58 3.94 7.33
CA CYS A 78 -7.42 2.83 6.85
C CYS A 78 -6.66 1.51 6.53
N ASP A 79 -5.88 0.97 7.49
CA ASP A 79 -5.16 -0.32 7.34
C ASP A 79 -6.04 -1.48 6.82
N MET A 80 -7.30 -1.55 7.24
CA MET A 80 -8.26 -2.60 6.87
C MET A 80 -9.45 -2.09 6.04
N SER A 81 -9.32 -0.92 5.42
CA SER A 81 -10.38 -0.27 4.65
C SER A 81 -9.79 0.52 3.47
N ASP A 82 -10.62 1.26 2.75
CA ASP A 82 -10.20 2.12 1.65
C ASP A 82 -10.94 3.44 1.76
N LEU A 83 -10.23 4.53 2.10
CA LEU A 83 -10.82 5.86 2.32
C LEU A 83 -11.45 6.44 1.04
N PHE A 84 -10.99 5.97 -0.12
CA PHE A 84 -11.42 6.42 -1.44
C PHE A 84 -12.29 5.37 -2.14
N GLY A 85 -12.75 4.36 -1.41
CA GLY A 85 -13.56 3.28 -1.97
C GLY A 85 -14.98 3.70 -2.36
N ILE A 86 -15.58 2.99 -3.32
CA ILE A 86 -17.01 3.08 -3.64
C ILE A 86 -17.85 2.95 -2.36
N GLY A 87 -18.80 3.86 -2.19
CA GLY A 87 -19.73 3.86 -1.06
C GLY A 87 -19.21 4.56 0.19
N ILE A 88 -17.97 5.08 0.18
CA ILE A 88 -17.50 5.99 1.22
C ILE A 88 -18.10 7.38 0.98
N PRO A 89 -18.84 7.96 1.94
CA PRO A 89 -19.36 9.32 1.82
C PRO A 89 -18.23 10.34 1.76
N GLU A 90 -18.31 11.28 0.82
CA GLU A 90 -17.32 12.36 0.67
C GLU A 90 -17.05 13.13 1.97
N LYS A 91 -18.09 13.35 2.79
CA LYS A 91 -17.96 14.02 4.08
C LYS A 91 -16.98 13.33 5.04
N TRP A 92 -16.87 12.00 4.98
CA TRP A 92 -15.91 11.24 5.80
C TRP A 92 -14.49 11.48 5.32
N THR A 93 -14.26 11.37 4.01
CA THR A 93 -12.95 11.63 3.39
C THR A 93 -12.50 13.07 3.64
N ARG A 94 -13.37 14.05 3.44
CA ARG A 94 -13.09 15.47 3.74
C ARG A 94 -12.69 15.68 5.19
N ARG A 95 -13.43 15.09 6.14
CA ARG A 95 -13.14 15.20 7.57
C ARG A 95 -11.79 14.60 7.94
N VAL A 96 -11.42 13.46 7.33
CA VAL A 96 -10.09 12.84 7.52
C VAL A 96 -8.99 13.75 6.95
N LEU A 97 -9.14 14.27 5.74
CA LEU A 97 -8.17 15.18 5.12
C LEU A 97 -7.99 16.48 5.91
N ASP A 98 -9.06 17.02 6.49
CA ASP A 98 -8.99 18.20 7.38
C ASP A 98 -8.12 17.92 8.61
N ILE A 99 -8.29 16.76 9.25
CA ILE A 99 -7.48 16.35 10.41
C ILE A 99 -6.02 16.15 10.02
N ILE A 100 -5.75 15.58 8.84
CA ILE A 100 -4.39 15.42 8.32
C ILE A 100 -3.73 16.80 8.15
N LYS A 101 -4.44 17.74 7.53
CA LYS A 101 -3.96 19.11 7.28
C LYS A 101 -3.60 19.85 8.57
N THR A 102 -4.37 19.69 9.64
CA THR A 102 -4.09 20.34 10.94
C THR A 102 -2.99 19.65 11.75
N ASN A 103 -2.55 18.45 11.36
CA ASN A 103 -1.53 17.66 12.05
C ASN A 103 -0.22 17.58 11.24
N TYR A 104 0.28 18.74 10.83
CA TYR A 104 1.45 18.87 9.95
C TYR A 104 2.74 18.24 10.48
N GLN A 105 2.86 18.03 11.80
CA GLN A 105 3.99 17.34 12.42
C GLN A 105 4.01 15.83 12.14
N HIS A 106 2.88 15.24 11.75
CA HIS A 106 2.76 13.82 11.42
C HIS A 106 2.73 13.64 9.91
N ARG A 107 3.18 12.47 9.47
CA ARG A 107 3.04 12.03 8.08
C ARG A 107 1.92 11.00 7.99
N PHE A 108 1.10 11.11 6.96
CA PHE A 108 -0.01 10.20 6.72
C PHE A 108 0.21 9.42 5.43
N TYR A 109 0.13 8.10 5.51
CA TYR A 109 0.15 7.20 4.36
C TYR A 109 -1.30 6.90 3.97
N LEU A 110 -1.67 7.31 2.76
CA LEU A 110 -2.96 7.05 2.15
C LEU A 110 -2.76 5.99 1.06
N LEU A 111 -3.54 4.92 1.09
CA LEU A 111 -3.45 3.84 0.10
C LEU A 111 -4.85 3.46 -0.38
N THR A 112 -5.03 3.31 -1.69
CA THR A 112 -6.30 2.90 -2.29
C THR A 112 -6.12 1.82 -3.34
N LYS A 113 -7.16 1.01 -3.55
CA LYS A 113 -7.32 0.13 -4.72
C LYS A 113 -8.25 0.73 -5.78
N GLN A 114 -8.73 1.95 -5.56
CA GLN A 114 -9.66 2.66 -6.43
C GLN A 114 -9.09 4.02 -6.82
N PRO A 115 -7.97 4.00 -7.55
CA PRO A 115 -7.21 5.21 -7.85
C PRO A 115 -8.01 6.23 -8.67
N GLN A 116 -9.02 5.80 -9.43
CA GLN A 116 -9.93 6.67 -10.19
C GLN A 116 -10.71 7.67 -9.33
N ASN A 117 -10.79 7.44 -8.02
CA ASN A 117 -11.48 8.34 -7.08
C ASN A 117 -10.55 9.40 -6.47
N LEU A 118 -9.23 9.36 -6.73
CA LEU A 118 -8.25 10.30 -6.19
C LEU A 118 -8.35 11.73 -6.75
N PRO A 119 -8.58 11.97 -8.07
CA PRO A 119 -8.48 13.32 -8.67
C PRO A 119 -9.33 14.40 -8.00
N GLN A 120 -10.54 14.07 -7.55
CA GLN A 120 -11.43 15.02 -6.86
C GLN A 120 -10.90 15.54 -5.51
N TRP A 121 -9.88 14.89 -4.95
CA TRP A 121 -9.27 15.25 -3.66
C TRP A 121 -7.95 16.03 -3.82
N SER A 122 -7.52 16.26 -5.06
CA SER A 122 -6.34 17.06 -5.37
C SER A 122 -6.61 18.56 -5.18
N PRO A 123 -5.68 19.37 -4.65
CA PRO A 123 -4.37 18.98 -4.12
C PRO A 123 -4.47 18.34 -2.72
N PHE A 124 -3.62 17.35 -2.45
CA PHE A 124 -3.51 16.71 -1.14
C PHE A 124 -2.62 17.55 -0.19
N PRO A 125 -2.87 17.52 1.14
CA PRO A 125 -1.98 18.14 2.12
C PRO A 125 -0.51 17.68 1.98
N ASP A 126 0.45 18.57 2.23
CA ASP A 126 1.90 18.32 2.10
C ASP A 126 2.41 17.13 2.92
N ASN A 127 1.73 16.78 4.01
CA ASN A 127 2.08 15.67 4.87
C ASN A 127 1.39 14.34 4.48
N CYS A 128 0.68 14.31 3.36
CA CYS A 128 0.15 13.09 2.74
C CYS A 128 1.18 12.45 1.81
N TRP A 129 1.41 11.15 2.02
CA TRP A 129 1.98 10.26 1.04
C TRP A 129 0.81 9.50 0.43
N VAL A 130 0.54 9.72 -0.85
CA VAL A 130 -0.64 9.17 -1.54
C VAL A 130 -0.19 8.01 -2.41
N GLY A 131 -0.82 6.86 -2.27
CA GLY A 131 -0.46 5.70 -3.05
C GLY A 131 -1.60 4.81 -3.47
N VAL A 132 -1.25 3.92 -4.39
CA VAL A 132 -2.17 2.98 -5.01
C VAL A 132 -1.62 1.58 -4.89
N SER A 133 -2.45 0.62 -4.50
CA SER A 133 -2.10 -0.79 -4.57
C SER A 133 -2.34 -1.32 -5.98
N ALA A 134 -1.28 -1.73 -6.66
CA ALA A 134 -1.38 -2.48 -7.91
C ALA A 134 -1.42 -3.98 -7.58
N GLU A 135 -2.57 -4.61 -7.81
CA GLU A 135 -2.75 -6.03 -7.50
C GLU A 135 -1.95 -6.90 -8.48
N GLY A 136 -1.21 -7.87 -7.94
CA GLY A 136 -0.44 -8.88 -8.69
C GLY A 136 -1.29 -9.86 -9.49
N GLY A 137 -0.63 -10.60 -10.39
CA GLY A 137 -1.22 -11.68 -11.18
C GLY A 137 -1.59 -11.25 -12.61
N ASP A 138 -2.62 -11.86 -13.17
CA ASP A 138 -2.98 -11.69 -14.60
C ASP A 138 -3.33 -10.24 -14.99
N GLN A 139 -3.83 -9.44 -14.04
CA GLN A 139 -4.25 -8.06 -14.27
C GLN A 139 -3.20 -7.01 -13.87
N PHE A 140 -2.01 -7.43 -13.44
CA PHE A 140 -1.01 -6.53 -12.86
C PHE A 140 -0.63 -5.36 -13.78
N LYS A 141 -0.49 -5.61 -15.09
CA LYS A 141 -0.22 -4.54 -16.07
C LYS A 141 -1.28 -3.44 -16.02
N HIS A 142 -2.54 -3.85 -16.02
CA HIS A 142 -3.66 -2.93 -16.05
C HIS A 142 -3.75 -2.16 -14.73
N SER A 143 -3.63 -2.86 -13.59
CA SER A 143 -3.67 -2.22 -12.27
C SER A 143 -2.48 -1.27 -12.05
N TYR A 144 -1.28 -1.61 -12.53
CA TYR A 144 -0.10 -0.73 -12.48
C TYR A 144 -0.24 0.50 -13.38
N PHE A 145 -0.72 0.32 -14.62
CA PHE A 145 -0.92 1.43 -15.55
C PHE A 145 -1.98 2.40 -15.02
N GLU A 146 -3.12 1.87 -14.54
CA GLU A 146 -4.17 2.66 -13.94
C GLU A 146 -3.66 3.41 -12.69
N ALA A 147 -2.90 2.74 -11.83
CA ALA A 147 -2.26 3.38 -10.68
C ALA A 147 -1.37 4.57 -11.10
N SER A 148 -0.51 4.36 -12.10
CA SER A 148 0.42 5.38 -12.60
C SER A 148 -0.34 6.55 -13.23
N HIS A 149 -1.34 6.27 -14.06
CA HIS A 149 -2.15 7.28 -14.72
C HIS A 149 -2.92 8.15 -13.71
N GLN A 150 -3.63 7.55 -12.77
CA GLN A 150 -4.41 8.32 -11.80
C GLN A 150 -3.52 9.12 -10.83
N LEU A 151 -2.35 8.58 -10.46
CA LEU A 151 -1.38 9.33 -9.66
C LEU A 151 -0.76 10.51 -10.44
N SER A 152 -0.64 10.43 -11.76
CA SER A 152 -0.15 11.56 -12.56
C SER A 152 -1.16 12.74 -12.59
N MET A 153 -2.46 12.45 -12.43
CA MET A 153 -3.55 13.43 -12.43
C MET A 153 -3.73 14.20 -11.12
N ILE A 154 -3.02 13.84 -10.04
CA ILE A 154 -3.14 14.50 -8.72
C ILE A 154 -1.92 15.33 -8.35
N GLU A 155 -2.09 16.29 -7.45
CA GLU A 155 -1.01 16.99 -6.76
C GLU A 155 -0.85 16.42 -5.34
N ALA A 156 0.31 15.82 -5.08
CA ALA A 156 0.69 15.31 -3.77
C ALA A 156 2.22 15.34 -3.64
N LYS A 157 2.73 15.64 -2.44
CA LYS A 157 4.18 15.77 -2.19
C LYS A 157 4.95 14.46 -2.40
N VAL A 158 4.33 13.33 -2.06
CA VAL A 158 4.88 12.00 -2.29
C VAL A 158 3.80 11.09 -2.86
N LYS A 159 4.09 10.50 -4.01
CA LYS A 159 3.26 9.51 -4.69
C LYS A 159 3.95 8.15 -4.69
N PHE A 160 3.22 7.10 -4.36
CA PHE A 160 3.79 5.75 -4.32
C PHE A 160 2.87 4.67 -4.90
N ILE A 161 3.45 3.59 -5.40
CA ILE A 161 2.71 2.41 -5.85
C ILE A 161 3.13 1.21 -4.99
N SER A 162 2.16 0.44 -4.51
CA SER A 162 2.40 -0.79 -3.75
C SER A 162 2.11 -2.00 -4.61
N LEU A 163 3.17 -2.71 -5.01
CA LEU A 163 3.15 -3.98 -5.72
C LEU A 163 3.03 -5.12 -4.71
N GLU A 164 1.82 -5.32 -4.20
CA GLU A 164 1.60 -6.30 -3.14
C GLU A 164 0.23 -7.00 -3.23
N PRO A 165 0.22 -8.34 -3.25
CA PRO A 165 1.40 -9.21 -3.39
C PRO A 165 1.99 -9.17 -4.81
N LEU A 166 3.31 -9.30 -4.94
CA LEU A 166 3.96 -9.56 -6.23
C LEU A 166 3.76 -11.04 -6.61
N LEU A 167 2.80 -11.32 -7.49
CA LEU A 167 2.39 -12.68 -7.85
C LEU A 167 2.94 -13.18 -9.19
N GLY A 168 3.63 -12.34 -9.96
CA GLY A 168 4.08 -12.67 -11.30
C GLY A 168 5.24 -11.81 -11.79
N ALA A 169 5.92 -12.34 -12.80
CA ALA A 169 7.07 -11.77 -13.48
C ALA A 169 6.79 -10.40 -14.08
N VAL A 170 7.76 -9.48 -13.94
CA VAL A 170 7.69 -8.15 -14.55
C VAL A 170 8.11 -8.20 -16.01
N ASP A 171 8.64 -9.28 -16.54
CA ASP A 171 9.01 -9.46 -17.93
C ASP A 171 7.82 -9.63 -18.91
N LYS A 172 6.61 -9.93 -18.40
CA LYS A 172 5.39 -9.58 -19.16
C LYS A 172 5.19 -8.06 -19.18
N ILE A 173 5.51 -7.37 -18.10
CA ILE A 173 5.52 -5.90 -17.94
C ILE A 173 6.77 -5.30 -18.62
N ALA A 174 6.61 -4.87 -19.87
CA ALA A 174 7.35 -3.71 -20.34
C ALA A 174 8.86 -3.85 -20.65
N TYR A 175 9.34 -4.94 -21.28
CA TYR A 175 10.61 -4.80 -22.04
C TYR A 175 10.48 -3.79 -23.21
N GLN A 176 9.25 -3.49 -23.66
CA GLN A 176 8.95 -2.42 -24.61
C GLN A 176 8.47 -1.10 -23.98
N SER A 177 8.17 -1.07 -22.68
CA SER A 177 7.64 0.12 -21.98
C SER A 177 8.63 0.74 -20.99
N VAL A 178 9.77 0.12 -20.74
CA VAL A 178 10.92 0.77 -20.08
C VAL A 178 11.93 1.29 -21.11
N VAL A 179 11.80 0.90 -22.40
CA VAL A 179 12.80 1.17 -23.46
C VAL A 179 12.24 1.98 -24.64
N SER A 180 11.00 2.48 -24.53
CA SER A 180 10.50 3.53 -25.43
C SER A 180 10.31 4.83 -24.65
N ASP A 181 10.80 5.93 -25.22
CA ASP A 181 10.69 7.30 -24.67
C ASP A 181 9.22 7.70 -24.36
N GLU A 182 8.27 6.96 -24.91
CA GLU A 182 6.83 7.17 -24.73
C GLU A 182 6.29 6.67 -23.36
N TYR A 183 6.98 5.74 -22.68
CA TYR A 183 6.53 5.16 -21.42
C TYR A 183 7.37 5.48 -20.17
N ILE A 184 8.62 5.93 -20.34
CA ILE A 184 9.45 6.55 -19.28
C ILE A 184 8.77 7.82 -18.70
N ASN A 185 7.80 8.38 -19.43
CA ASN A 185 6.94 9.47 -18.96
C ASN A 185 5.82 9.06 -17.98
N PHE A 186 5.55 7.77 -17.75
CA PHE A 186 4.48 7.34 -16.82
C PHE A 186 4.96 7.14 -15.38
N THR A 187 6.26 6.94 -15.16
CA THR A 187 6.87 7.01 -13.82
C THR A 187 7.29 8.43 -13.46
N HIS A 188 7.23 9.39 -14.39
CA HIS A 188 7.36 10.80 -14.06
C HIS A 188 6.35 11.11 -12.96
N ASN A 189 6.88 11.59 -11.83
CA ASN A 189 6.12 11.96 -10.64
C ASN A 189 5.72 10.81 -9.69
N ILE A 190 6.22 9.58 -9.87
CA ILE A 190 6.20 8.54 -8.81
C ILE A 190 7.50 8.63 -8.00
N ASN A 191 7.38 8.72 -6.67
CA ASN A 191 8.52 8.90 -5.79
C ASN A 191 9.00 7.58 -5.15
N LEU A 192 8.08 6.61 -5.00
CA LEU A 192 8.33 5.38 -4.24
C LEU A 192 7.56 4.19 -4.82
N LEU A 193 8.24 3.05 -4.94
CA LEU A 193 7.64 1.74 -5.16
C LEU A 193 7.78 0.87 -3.91
N ILE A 194 6.71 0.20 -3.51
CA ILE A 194 6.70 -0.76 -2.41
C ILE A 194 6.53 -2.15 -3.00
N ILE A 195 7.35 -3.11 -2.59
CA ILE A 195 7.26 -4.52 -3.04
C ILE A 195 7.02 -5.40 -1.83
N GLY A 196 6.07 -6.32 -1.93
CA GLY A 196 5.77 -7.28 -0.85
C GLY A 196 5.30 -8.63 -1.35
N ALA A 197 5.54 -9.65 -0.53
CA ALA A 197 5.07 -11.02 -0.76
C ALA A 197 3.65 -11.24 -0.20
N CYS A 198 3.02 -12.36 -0.57
CA CYS A 198 1.70 -12.73 -0.05
C CYS A 198 1.83 -13.48 1.27
N THR A 199 1.36 -12.91 2.38
CA THR A 199 1.27 -13.60 3.68
C THR A 199 -0.16 -14.04 3.95
N GLY A 200 -0.36 -15.25 4.45
CA GLY A 200 -1.71 -15.80 4.62
C GLY A 200 -1.74 -17.14 5.35
N GLN A 201 -2.93 -17.76 5.38
CA GLN A 201 -3.06 -19.10 5.93
C GLN A 201 -2.54 -20.14 4.95
N ARG A 202 -1.88 -21.19 5.48
CA ARG A 202 -1.23 -22.22 4.65
C ARG A 202 -2.13 -22.81 3.56
N LYS A 203 -3.40 -23.09 3.87
CA LYS A 203 -4.37 -23.62 2.90
C LYS A 203 -4.59 -22.65 1.72
N GLU A 204 -4.85 -21.38 2.02
CA GLU A 204 -5.08 -20.32 1.02
C GLU A 204 -3.81 -20.10 0.15
N LEU A 205 -2.63 -20.15 0.77
CA LEU A 205 -1.36 -20.00 0.05
C LEU A 205 -1.07 -21.19 -0.88
N LEU A 206 -1.45 -22.41 -0.49
CA LEU A 206 -1.31 -23.59 -1.35
C LEU A 206 -2.25 -23.54 -2.56
N GLU A 207 -3.49 -23.09 -2.35
CA GLU A 207 -4.44 -22.84 -3.45
C GLU A 207 -3.92 -21.74 -4.40
N LEU A 208 -3.39 -20.66 -3.85
CA LEU A 208 -2.80 -19.57 -4.64
C LEU A 208 -1.56 -20.03 -5.42
N ARG A 209 -0.67 -20.82 -4.80
CA ARG A 209 0.49 -21.42 -5.47
C ARG A 209 0.07 -22.36 -6.62
N GLY A 210 -1.05 -23.06 -6.48
CA GLY A 210 -1.60 -23.87 -7.59
C GLY A 210 -1.94 -23.03 -8.83
N ARG A 211 -2.31 -21.76 -8.64
CA ARG A 211 -2.56 -20.79 -9.74
C ARG A 211 -1.29 -20.09 -10.23
N TYR A 212 -0.33 -19.89 -9.34
CA TYR A 212 0.94 -19.20 -9.62
C TYR A 212 2.12 -20.13 -9.23
N PRO A 213 2.46 -21.11 -10.09
CA PRO A 213 3.40 -22.19 -9.75
C PRO A 213 4.84 -21.69 -9.54
N ASP A 214 5.20 -20.55 -10.11
CA ASP A 214 6.52 -19.90 -9.95
C ASP A 214 6.75 -19.32 -8.55
N LEU A 215 5.70 -19.25 -7.71
CA LEU A 215 5.83 -18.75 -6.35
C LEU A 215 6.30 -19.83 -5.38
N GLN A 216 7.18 -19.45 -4.46
CA GLN A 216 7.76 -20.35 -3.46
C GLN A 216 7.11 -20.14 -2.09
N LEU A 217 6.55 -21.20 -1.50
CA LEU A 217 6.02 -21.12 -0.14
C LEU A 217 7.16 -21.25 0.88
N ILE A 218 7.47 -20.18 1.60
CA ILE A 218 8.44 -20.14 2.71
C ILE A 218 7.71 -19.74 3.99
N GLY A 219 7.59 -20.68 4.94
CA GLY A 219 6.80 -20.47 6.16
C GLY A 219 5.32 -20.21 5.85
N ASN A 220 4.82 -19.04 6.25
CA ASN A 220 3.45 -18.55 5.99
C ASN A 220 3.43 -17.42 4.94
N THR A 221 4.42 -17.38 4.06
CA THR A 221 4.53 -16.40 3.00
C THR A 221 4.78 -17.09 1.66
N LEU A 222 3.99 -16.74 0.66
CA LEU A 222 4.19 -17.13 -0.72
C LEU A 222 5.05 -16.05 -1.40
N GLN A 223 6.29 -16.42 -1.66
CA GLN A 223 7.37 -15.56 -2.13
C GLN A 223 7.39 -15.44 -3.65
N PRO A 224 7.64 -14.25 -4.21
CA PRO A 224 7.97 -14.10 -5.62
C PRO A 224 9.33 -14.72 -5.94
N ARG A 225 9.62 -14.86 -7.24
CA ARG A 225 10.99 -15.08 -7.71
C ARG A 225 11.86 -13.86 -7.39
N ILE A 226 13.08 -14.12 -6.94
CA ILE A 226 14.02 -13.05 -6.53
C ILE A 226 14.40 -12.16 -7.73
N GLU A 227 14.46 -12.77 -8.91
CA GLU A 227 14.76 -12.13 -10.18
C GLU A 227 13.72 -11.05 -10.51
N TRP A 228 12.43 -11.30 -10.26
CA TRP A 228 11.39 -10.28 -10.48
C TRP A 228 11.58 -9.06 -9.57
N VAL A 229 11.99 -9.30 -8.32
CA VAL A 229 12.26 -8.21 -7.36
C VAL A 229 13.48 -7.42 -7.83
N ALA A 230 14.55 -8.11 -8.26
CA ALA A 230 15.78 -7.48 -8.72
C ALA A 230 15.57 -6.65 -10.01
N GLU A 231 14.80 -7.16 -10.97
CA GLU A 231 14.46 -6.43 -12.21
C GLU A 231 13.70 -5.13 -11.93
N ILE A 232 12.68 -5.18 -11.06
CA ILE A 232 11.94 -3.97 -10.65
C ILE A 232 12.89 -2.97 -10.00
N VAL A 233 13.73 -3.47 -9.09
CA VAL A 233 14.70 -2.67 -8.35
C VAL A 233 15.67 -1.96 -9.30
N GLU A 234 16.26 -2.68 -10.25
CA GLU A 234 17.17 -2.13 -11.26
C GLU A 234 16.48 -1.08 -12.12
N ALA A 235 15.25 -1.33 -12.57
CA ALA A 235 14.46 -0.37 -13.33
C ALA A 235 14.19 0.92 -12.52
N CYS A 236 13.88 0.77 -11.22
CA CYS A 236 13.70 1.92 -10.33
C CYS A 236 14.98 2.71 -10.12
N ASP A 237 16.13 2.04 -10.01
CA ASP A 237 17.43 2.69 -9.86
C ASP A 237 17.79 3.52 -11.10
N LYS A 238 17.55 2.98 -12.30
CA LYS A 238 17.70 3.72 -13.57
C LYS A 238 16.76 4.93 -13.66
N ALA A 239 15.56 4.82 -13.10
CA ALA A 239 14.55 5.88 -13.11
C ALA A 239 14.66 6.89 -11.94
N GLY A 240 15.58 6.68 -10.98
CA GLY A 240 15.68 7.51 -9.77
C GLY A 240 14.51 7.35 -8.79
N VAL A 241 13.74 6.26 -8.88
CA VAL A 241 12.58 5.96 -8.02
C VAL A 241 13.04 5.17 -6.80
N LYS A 242 12.61 5.57 -5.59
CA LYS A 242 12.93 4.84 -4.35
C LYS A 242 12.15 3.53 -4.30
N VAL A 243 12.72 2.49 -3.69
CA VAL A 243 12.06 1.20 -3.48
C VAL A 243 12.09 0.86 -1.99
N PHE A 244 10.96 0.39 -1.48
CA PHE A 244 10.83 -0.19 -0.16
C PHE A 244 10.46 -1.67 -0.27
N LEU A 245 11.34 -2.55 0.21
CA LEU A 245 11.08 -3.97 0.27
C LEU A 245 10.45 -4.30 1.62
N LYS A 246 9.24 -4.86 1.60
CA LYS A 246 8.57 -5.26 2.84
C LYS A 246 9.33 -6.40 3.53
N ASN A 247 9.25 -6.42 4.86
CA ASN A 247 9.89 -7.43 5.71
C ASN A 247 9.53 -8.89 5.34
N ASN A 248 8.38 -9.12 4.72
CA ASN A 248 7.97 -10.45 4.31
C ASN A 248 8.78 -11.01 3.12
N LEU A 249 9.59 -10.19 2.44
CA LEU A 249 10.55 -10.61 1.43
C LEU A 249 11.91 -11.04 2.01
N LYS A 250 12.20 -10.77 3.29
CA LYS A 250 13.49 -11.09 3.93
C LYS A 250 14.01 -12.51 3.66
N PRO A 251 13.19 -13.58 3.65
CA PRO A 251 13.68 -14.92 3.35
C PRO A 251 14.28 -15.10 1.95
N LEU A 252 14.01 -14.18 1.01
CA LEU A 252 14.61 -14.18 -0.33
C LEU A 252 15.88 -13.33 -0.43
N LEU A 253 16.12 -12.45 0.55
CA LEU A 253 17.22 -11.50 0.51
C LEU A 253 18.45 -12.12 1.20
N PRO A 254 19.67 -11.88 0.69
CA PRO A 254 20.88 -12.24 1.41
C PRO A 254 20.86 -11.70 2.87
N PRO A 255 21.47 -12.41 3.84
CA PRO A 255 21.42 -12.03 5.27
C PRO A 255 21.89 -10.60 5.57
N GLU A 256 22.71 -10.05 4.68
CA GLU A 256 23.34 -8.73 4.78
C GLU A 256 22.54 -7.61 4.10
N VAL A 257 21.29 -7.87 3.68
CA VAL A 257 20.39 -6.88 3.09
C VAL A 257 19.43 -6.33 4.15
N PRO A 258 19.72 -5.18 4.78
CA PRO A 258 18.69 -4.45 5.51
C PRO A 258 17.52 -4.10 4.60
N THR A 259 16.34 -3.84 5.17
CA THR A 259 15.11 -3.47 4.44
C THR A 259 15.19 -2.23 3.54
N PHE A 260 16.36 -1.59 3.47
CA PHE A 260 16.66 -0.35 2.75
C PHE A 260 17.73 -0.54 1.66
N TYR A 261 17.95 -1.76 1.18
CA TYR A 261 18.96 -2.09 0.17
C TYR A 261 18.27 -2.56 -1.12
N SER A 262 18.77 -2.14 -2.28
CA SER A 262 18.45 -2.76 -3.57
C SER A 262 19.27 -4.03 -3.77
N LEU A 263 18.80 -4.90 -4.66
CA LEU A 263 19.56 -5.99 -5.24
C LEU A 263 20.07 -5.58 -6.62
N ARG A 264 21.37 -5.70 -6.86
CA ARG A 264 21.97 -5.48 -8.17
C ARG A 264 22.49 -6.81 -8.71
N LEU A 265 22.10 -7.18 -9.93
CA LEU A 265 22.66 -8.34 -10.62
C LEU A 265 24.16 -8.10 -10.86
N THR A 266 25.01 -9.00 -10.34
CA THR A 266 26.47 -8.93 -10.49
C THR A 266 26.97 -9.88 -11.56
N THR A 267 26.49 -11.13 -11.50
CA THR A 267 26.98 -12.24 -12.33
C THR A 267 25.81 -13.12 -12.73
N VAL A 268 25.89 -13.74 -13.90
CA VAL A 268 25.06 -14.91 -14.23
C VAL A 268 26.03 -16.08 -14.33
N HIS A 269 25.85 -17.08 -13.49
CA HIS A 269 26.71 -18.26 -13.46
C HIS A 269 26.52 -19.12 -14.73
N GLU A 270 27.47 -20.01 -15.03
CA GLU A 270 27.41 -20.86 -16.24
C GLU A 270 26.18 -21.78 -16.29
N ASP A 271 25.57 -22.07 -15.14
CA ASP A 271 24.31 -22.81 -14.99
C ASP A 271 23.06 -21.94 -15.19
N GLY A 272 23.22 -20.64 -15.42
CA GLY A 272 22.15 -19.67 -15.60
C GLY A 272 21.62 -19.06 -14.29
N GLU A 273 22.19 -19.42 -13.14
CA GLU A 273 21.76 -18.86 -11.86
C GLU A 273 22.30 -17.42 -11.68
N PRO A 274 21.44 -16.41 -11.45
CA PRO A 274 21.87 -15.04 -11.24
C PRO A 274 22.36 -14.79 -9.82
N GLU A 275 23.49 -14.09 -9.70
CA GLU A 275 24.06 -13.60 -8.45
C GLU A 275 23.69 -12.13 -8.23
N TYR A 276 23.26 -11.78 -7.02
CA TYR A 276 22.85 -10.41 -6.66
C TYR A 276 23.61 -9.88 -5.45
N GLU A 277 24.09 -8.64 -5.52
CA GLU A 277 24.70 -7.93 -4.40
C GLU A 277 23.76 -6.89 -3.77
N PRO A 278 23.84 -6.64 -2.44
CA PRO A 278 23.16 -5.54 -1.78
C PRO A 278 23.75 -4.19 -2.19
N VAL A 279 22.90 -3.22 -2.54
CA VAL A 279 23.30 -1.81 -2.73
C VAL A 279 22.52 -0.93 -1.78
N LEU A 280 23.23 -0.13 -0.97
CA LEU A 280 22.62 0.78 0.00
C LEU A 280 21.76 1.84 -0.73
N ARG A 281 20.45 1.90 -0.43
CA ARG A 281 19.61 3.03 -0.87
C ARG A 281 19.59 4.13 0.18
N GLN A 282 19.32 5.36 -0.26
CA GLN A 282 18.99 6.45 0.67
C GLN A 282 17.80 6.03 1.54
N GLU A 283 17.92 6.24 2.85
CA GLU A 283 16.81 6.00 3.77
C GLU A 283 15.55 6.69 3.26
N ILE A 284 14.45 5.93 3.22
CA ILE A 284 13.12 6.54 3.14
C ILE A 284 12.94 7.13 4.54
N PRO A 285 12.99 8.48 4.70
CA PRO A 285 12.89 9.06 6.03
C PRO A 285 11.59 8.56 6.62
N VAL A 286 11.58 7.79 7.71
CA VAL A 286 10.35 7.17 8.25
C VAL A 286 9.48 8.18 8.97
#